data_AF-A0A2S9FDB4-F1
#
_entry.id   AF-A0A2S9FDB4-F1
#
_cell.length_a   1.000
_cell.length_b   1.000
_cell.length_c   1.000
_cell.angle_alpha   90.00
_cell.angle_beta   90.00
_cell.angle_gamma   90.00
#
_symmetry.space_group_name_H-M   'P 1'
#
loop_
_entity.id
_entity.type
_entity.pdbx_description
1 polymer ?
#
loop_
_entity_poly.entity_id
_entity_poly.type
_entity_poly.pdbx_seq_one_letter_code
_entity_poly.pdbx_strand_id
1 'polypeptide(L)'
;ALAVDARLADGMRVFAVLYGVPVWGFAVLWICLATALTVRTLRRGMPFALTWWSLTFPVGTFVTGTTQLALHTGLPAFRYAAAVTYIGLLCTWLLVAVRTARGGLRGGLFAPPGTDPIRASKDTPDLAR
;
A
#
# COMPACT_ATOMS: atom_id res chain seq x y z
N ALA A 1 -23.57 29.46 -8.23
CA ALA A 1 -24.38 28.37 -8.82
C ALA A 1 -23.96 27.06 -8.16
N LEU A 2 -24.90 26.23 -7.70
CA LEU A 2 -24.56 24.86 -7.29
C LEU A 2 -24.12 24.10 -8.54
N ALA A 3 -22.99 23.38 -8.46
CA ALA A 3 -22.44 22.64 -9.60
C ALA A 3 -23.33 21.47 -10.06
N VAL A 4 -24.28 21.05 -9.21
CA VAL A 4 -25.18 19.91 -9.48
C VAL A 4 -26.50 20.08 -8.72
N ASP A 5 -27.55 19.44 -9.23
CA ASP A 5 -28.87 19.38 -8.60
C ASP A 5 -28.84 18.64 -7.25
N ALA A 6 -29.68 19.07 -6.30
CA ALA A 6 -29.72 18.55 -4.93
C ALA A 6 -30.09 17.06 -4.86
N ARG A 7 -31.00 16.57 -5.73
CA ARG A 7 -31.39 15.16 -5.76
C ARG A 7 -30.24 14.28 -6.26
N LEU A 8 -29.49 14.76 -7.24
CA LEU A 8 -28.31 14.05 -7.73
C LEU A 8 -27.21 13.99 -6.66
N ALA A 9 -26.99 15.09 -5.93
CA ALA A 9 -26.04 15.12 -4.82
C ALA A 9 -26.38 14.11 -3.72
N ASP A 10 -27.65 14.01 -3.32
CA ASP A 10 -28.11 13.01 -2.34
C ASP A 10 -27.96 11.58 -2.85
N GLY A 11 -28.31 11.33 -4.12
CA GLY A 11 -28.12 10.02 -4.75
C GLY A 11 -26.65 9.57 -4.75
N MET A 12 -25.73 10.47 -5.08
CA MET A 12 -24.28 10.20 -5.05
C MET A 12 -23.78 9.94 -3.63
N ARG A 13 -24.32 10.64 -2.62
CA ARG A 13 -23.95 10.41 -1.20
C ARG A 13 -24.36 9.02 -0.73
N VAL A 14 -25.58 8.58 -1.07
CA VAL A 14 -26.05 7.23 -0.74
C VAL A 14 -25.22 6.17 -1.46
N PHE A 15 -24.96 6.37 -2.76
CA PHE A 15 -24.11 5.47 -3.54
C PHE A 15 -22.69 5.35 -2.95
N ALA A 16 -22.08 6.47 -2.54
CA ALA A 16 -20.75 6.48 -1.94
C ALA A 16 -20.68 5.62 -0.67
N VAL A 17 -21.73 5.61 0.16
CA VAL A 17 -21.78 4.77 1.36
C VAL A 17 -22.04 3.30 1.01
N LEU A 18 -23.05 3.02 0.17
CA LEU A 18 -23.43 1.64 -0.19
C LEU A 18 -22.32 0.90 -0.93
N TYR A 19 -21.59 1.59 -1.81
CA TYR A 19 -20.43 1.03 -2.51
C TYR A 19 -19.15 1.10 -1.66
N GLY A 20 -18.94 2.22 -0.96
CA GLY A 20 -17.71 2.47 -0.22
C GLY A 20 -17.51 1.53 0.97
N VAL A 21 -18.56 1.22 1.74
CA VAL A 21 -18.43 0.36 2.94
C VAL A 21 -17.98 -1.07 2.59
N PRO A 22 -18.59 -1.79 1.63
CA PRO A 22 -18.14 -3.13 1.26
C PRO A 22 -16.72 -3.15 0.67
N VAL A 23 -16.42 -2.21 -0.23
CA VAL A 23 -15.09 -2.10 -0.85
C VAL A 23 -14.02 -1.78 0.19
N TRP A 24 -14.34 -0.91 1.14
CA TRP A 24 -13.47 -0.60 2.27
C TRP A 24 -13.15 -1.85 3.09
N GLY A 25 -14.17 -2.66 3.44
CA GLY A 25 -13.97 -3.91 4.18
C GLY A 25 -13.09 -4.90 3.43
N PHE A 26 -13.29 -5.04 2.12
CA PHE A 26 -12.43 -5.87 1.28
C PHE A 26 -10.98 -5.36 1.23
N ALA A 27 -10.80 -4.05 1.10
CA ALA A 27 -9.48 -3.44 1.12
C ALA A 27 -8.75 -3.66 2.46
N VAL A 28 -9.45 -3.65 3.60
CA VAL A 28 -8.86 -4.01 4.90
C VAL A 28 -8.29 -5.43 4.89
N LEU A 29 -9.03 -6.42 4.36
CA LEU A 29 -8.53 -7.80 4.26
C LEU A 29 -7.23 -7.87 3.46
N TRP A 30 -7.18 -7.19 2.32
CA TRP A 30 -5.98 -7.15 1.48
C TRP A 30 -4.82 -6.42 2.14
N ILE A 31 -5.07 -5.32 2.85
CA ILE A 31 -4.02 -4.59 3.59
C ILE A 31 -3.46 -5.47 4.70
N CYS A 32 -4.30 -6.17 5.44
CA CYS A 32 -3.86 -7.12 6.46
C CYS A 32 -3.00 -8.24 5.85
N LEU A 33 -3.42 -8.81 4.72
CA LEU A 33 -2.66 -9.84 4.02
C LEU A 33 -1.33 -9.31 3.50
N ALA A 34 -1.32 -8.17 2.81
CA ALA A 34 -0.13 -7.53 2.29
C ALA A 34 0.85 -7.19 3.42
N THR A 35 0.35 -6.67 4.55
CA THR A 35 1.16 -6.37 5.74
C THR A 35 1.75 -7.65 6.34
N ALA A 36 0.95 -8.71 6.49
CA ALA A 36 1.42 -9.99 7.01
C ALA A 36 2.50 -10.62 6.13
N LEU A 37 2.31 -10.59 4.80
CA LEU A 37 3.30 -11.03 3.84
C LEU A 37 4.58 -10.19 3.96
N THR A 38 4.45 -8.86 3.92
CA THR A 38 5.56 -7.91 4.05
C THR A 38 6.37 -8.15 5.33
N VAL A 39 5.71 -8.29 6.48
CA VAL A 39 6.37 -8.60 7.76
C VAL A 39 7.05 -9.96 7.71
N ARG A 40 6.39 -10.98 7.14
CA ARG A 40 6.99 -12.31 6.98
C ARG A 40 8.24 -12.27 6.13
N THR A 41 8.26 -11.53 5.03
CA THR A 41 9.44 -11.41 4.18
C THR A 41 10.55 -10.55 4.79
N LEU A 42 10.21 -9.50 5.55
CA LEU A 42 11.19 -8.75 6.34
C LEU A 42 11.89 -9.63 7.39
N ARG A 43 11.12 -10.48 8.08
CA ARG A 43 11.67 -11.41 9.08
C ARG A 43 12.56 -12.49 8.47
N ARG A 44 12.44 -12.75 7.16
CA ARG A 44 13.28 -13.68 6.39
C ARG A 44 14.56 -13.04 5.83
N GLY A 45 14.85 -11.78 6.16
CA GLY A 45 16.11 -11.13 5.81
C GLY A 45 16.21 -10.64 4.37
N MET A 46 15.07 -10.37 3.71
CA MET A 46 15.12 -9.85 2.34
C MET A 46 15.89 -8.52 2.26
N PRO A 47 16.78 -8.35 1.26
CA PRO A 47 17.48 -7.09 1.04
C PRO A 47 16.48 -5.97 0.75
N PHE A 48 16.75 -4.79 1.31
CA PHE A 48 15.91 -3.62 1.11
C PHE A 48 15.97 -3.18 -0.36
N ALA A 49 14.82 -2.97 -0.97
CA ALA A 49 14.69 -2.46 -2.34
C ALA A 49 14.00 -1.10 -2.34
N LEU A 50 14.33 -0.24 -3.31
CA LEU A 50 13.69 1.07 -3.41
C LEU A 50 12.19 0.97 -3.72
N THR A 51 11.75 -0.14 -4.32
CA THR A 51 10.34 -0.44 -4.63
C THR A 51 9.43 -0.44 -3.40
N TRP A 52 9.99 -0.52 -2.18
CA TRP A 52 9.22 -0.38 -0.93
C TRP A 52 8.52 0.97 -0.80
N TRP A 53 9.02 2.02 -1.46
CA TRP A 53 8.34 3.31 -1.54
C TRP A 53 6.96 3.21 -2.22
N SER A 54 6.74 2.21 -3.08
CA SER A 54 5.43 2.01 -3.73
C SER A 54 4.31 1.72 -2.73
N LEU A 55 4.61 1.23 -1.52
CA LEU A 55 3.61 0.89 -0.51
C LEU A 55 2.90 2.13 0.05
N THR A 56 3.53 3.30 0.03
CA THR A 56 2.91 4.52 0.58
C THR A 56 1.73 5.00 -0.25
N PHE A 57 1.71 4.71 -1.55
CA PHE A 57 0.62 5.13 -2.45
C PHE A 57 -0.69 4.38 -2.17
N PRO A 58 -0.76 3.03 -2.21
CA PRO A 58 -1.98 2.30 -1.87
C PRO A 58 -2.47 2.57 -0.45
N VAL A 59 -1.54 2.65 0.52
CA VAL A 59 -1.89 2.95 1.91
C VAL A 59 -2.43 4.39 2.03
N GLY A 60 -1.82 5.35 1.34
CA GLY A 60 -2.32 6.72 1.26
C GLY A 60 -3.72 6.80 0.68
N THR A 61 -3.97 6.15 -0.45
CA THR A 61 -5.31 6.06 -1.06
C THR A 61 -6.33 5.46 -0.10
N PHE A 62 -5.96 4.41 0.64
CA PHE A 62 -6.84 3.79 1.63
C PHE A 62 -7.20 4.76 2.77
N VAL A 63 -6.23 5.51 3.30
CA VAL A 63 -6.48 6.52 4.33
C VAL A 63 -7.40 7.62 3.80
N THR A 64 -7.16 8.12 2.59
CA THR A 64 -8.01 9.14 1.96
C THR A 64 -9.44 8.64 1.77
N GLY A 65 -9.62 7.42 1.25
CA GLY A 65 -10.94 6.80 1.07
C GLY A 65 -11.68 6.58 2.39
N THR A 66 -10.97 6.11 3.43
CA THR A 66 -11.53 5.94 4.79
C THR A 66 -11.95 7.28 5.38
N THR A 67 -11.17 8.34 5.14
CA THR A 67 -11.50 9.70 5.59
C THR A 67 -12.76 10.23 4.90
N GLN A 68 -12.90 10.04 3.58
CA GLN A 68 -14.12 10.40 2.86
C GLN A 68 -15.34 9.64 3.38
N LEU A 69 -15.20 8.35 3.65
CA LEU A 69 -16.29 7.55 4.22
C LEU A 69 -16.70 8.03 5.62
N ALA A 70 -15.74 8.47 6.44
CA ALA A 70 -16.01 9.09 7.74
C ALA A 70 -16.84 10.38 7.60
N LEU A 71 -16.53 11.21 6.59
CA LEU A 71 -17.28 12.45 6.31
C LEU A 71 -18.70 12.17 5.82
N HIS A 72 -18.90 11.14 4.98
CA HIS A 72 -20.22 10.82 4.43
C HIS A 72 -21.14 10.10 5.41
N THR A 73 -20.59 9.27 6.29
CA THR A 73 -21.36 8.46 7.24
C THR A 73 -21.54 9.14 8.60
N GLY A 74 -20.61 10.01 9.01
CA GLY A 74 -20.61 10.62 10.34
C GLY A 74 -20.30 9.65 11.49
N LEU A 75 -20.01 8.37 11.19
CA LEU A 75 -19.74 7.38 12.23
C LEU A 75 -18.35 7.59 12.85
N PRO A 76 -18.22 7.58 14.20
CA PRO A 76 -16.93 7.71 14.86
C PRO A 76 -15.99 6.54 14.53
N ALA A 77 -16.52 5.35 14.23
CA ALA A 77 -15.74 4.18 13.82
C ALA A 77 -14.81 4.45 12.63
N PHE A 78 -15.32 5.11 11.57
CA PHE A 78 -14.49 5.43 10.39
C PHE A 78 -13.46 6.52 10.68
N ARG A 79 -13.72 7.43 11.63
CA ARG A 79 -12.73 8.42 12.08
C ARG A 79 -11.56 7.74 12.78
N TYR A 80 -11.83 6.80 13.69
CA TYR A 80 -10.78 6.01 14.33
C TYR A 80 -10.03 5.15 13.32
N ALA A 81 -10.73 4.52 12.37
CA ALA A 81 -10.10 3.74 11.32
C ALA A 81 -9.17 4.58 10.44
N ALA A 82 -9.57 5.79 10.06
CA ALA A 82 -8.73 6.73 9.32
C ALA A 82 -7.48 7.12 10.10
N ALA A 83 -7.62 7.40 11.41
CA ALA A 83 -6.49 7.74 12.27
C ALA A 83 -5.50 6.57 12.42
N VAL A 84 -5.99 5.36 12.69
CA VAL A 84 -5.16 4.15 12.82
C VAL A 84 -4.41 3.85 11.53
N THR A 85 -5.08 3.95 10.39
CA THR A 85 -4.44 3.68 9.09
C THR A 85 -3.46 4.77 8.69
N TYR A 86 -3.71 6.03 9.07
CA TYR A 86 -2.74 7.11 8.92
C TYR A 86 -1.49 6.91 9.78
N ILE A 87 -1.63 6.45 11.03
CA ILE A 87 -0.48 6.08 11.87
C ILE A 87 0.31 4.94 11.22
N GLY A 88 -0.38 3.92 10.69
CA GLY A 88 0.26 2.83 9.94
C GLY A 88 1.03 3.31 8.71
N LEU A 89 0.48 4.29 7.96
CA LEU A 89 1.16 4.96 6.86
C LEU A 89 2.45 5.64 7.34
N LEU A 90 2.37 6.42 8.41
CA LEU A 90 3.53 7.13 8.96
C LEU A 90 4.62 6.18 9.44
N CYS A 91 4.26 5.09 10.13
CA CYS A 91 5.21 4.05 10.52
C CYS A 91 5.89 3.40 9.31
N THR A 92 5.11 3.08 8.27
CA THR A 92 5.64 2.50 7.02
C THR A 92 6.59 3.47 6.33
N TRP A 93 6.19 4.74 6.21
CA TRP A 93 7.01 5.80 5.62
C TRP A 93 8.33 5.97 6.38
N LEU A 94 8.30 6.06 7.71
CA LEU A 94 9.49 6.19 8.55
C LEU A 94 10.41 4.98 8.41
N LEU A 95 9.86 3.76 8.40
CA LEU A 95 10.64 2.53 8.22
C LEU A 95 11.39 2.53 6.89
N VAL A 96 10.69 2.86 5.80
CA VAL A 96 11.27 2.90 4.45
C VAL A 96 12.27 4.04 4.33
N ALA A 97 11.98 5.22 4.87
CA ALA A 97 12.90 6.36 4.88
C ALA A 97 14.20 6.05 5.63
N VAL A 98 14.11 5.47 6.84
CA VAL A 98 15.28 5.07 7.63
C VAL A 98 16.12 4.01 6.91
N ARG A 99 15.48 3.01 6.29
CA ARG A 99 16.20 1.98 5.51
C ARG A 99 16.82 2.53 4.23
N THR A 100 16.14 3.45 3.54
CA THR A 100 16.67 4.14 2.37
C THR A 100 17.87 4.98 2.75
N ALA A 101 17.79 5.78 3.84
CA ALA A 101 18.91 6.56 4.33
C ALA A 101 20.11 5.68 4.69
N ARG A 102 19.90 4.59 5.45
CA ARG A 102 20.97 3.66 5.80
C ARG A 102 21.57 2.93 4.59
N GLY A 103 20.76 2.57 3.60
CA GLY A 103 21.21 1.89 2.38
C GLY A 103 21.90 2.83 1.39
N GLY A 104 21.43 4.07 1.27
CA GLY A 104 22.06 5.14 0.49
C GLY A 104 23.39 5.58 1.08
N LEU A 105 23.47 5.75 2.41
CA LEU A 105 24.73 6.07 3.11
C LEU A 105 25.78 4.95 3.04
N ARG A 106 25.36 3.70 2.78
CA ARG A 106 26.25 2.54 2.57
C ARG A 106 26.67 2.35 1.11
N GLY A 107 26.29 3.25 0.20
CA GLY A 107 26.80 3.32 -1.17
C GLY A 107 26.28 2.27 -2.17
N GLY A 108 25.55 1.24 -1.73
CA GLY A 108 25.11 0.14 -2.60
C GLY A 108 23.77 0.33 -3.31
N LEU A 109 22.96 1.30 -2.91
CA LEU A 109 21.55 1.42 -3.36
C LEU A 109 21.41 2.17 -4.69
N PHE A 110 22.36 3.04 -5.01
CA PHE A 110 22.46 3.78 -6.28
C PHE A 110 23.63 3.30 -7.13
N ALA A 111 24.31 2.23 -6.71
CA ALA A 111 25.36 1.63 -7.51
C ALA A 111 24.75 1.07 -8.81
N PRO A 112 25.35 1.32 -9.98
CA PRO A 112 24.89 0.74 -11.23
C PRO A 112 24.82 -0.79 -11.11
N PRO A 113 23.86 -1.47 -11.76
CA PRO A 113 23.90 -2.92 -11.88
C PRO A 113 25.28 -3.32 -12.42
N GLY A 114 25.92 -4.31 -11.78
CA GLY A 114 27.18 -4.83 -12.30
C GLY A 114 27.02 -5.28 -13.74
N THR A 115 27.97 -4.97 -14.61
CA THR A 115 28.01 -5.33 -16.03
C THR A 115 28.22 -6.83 -16.27
N ASP A 116 28.11 -7.67 -15.24
CA ASP A 116 28.27 -9.10 -15.38
C ASP A 116 27.16 -9.67 -16.28
N PRO A 117 27.52 -10.37 -17.37
CA PRO A 117 26.53 -10.97 -18.25
C PRO A 117 25.64 -11.93 -17.46
N ILE A 118 24.32 -11.72 -17.51
CA ILE A 118 23.35 -12.67 -16.96
C ILE A 118 23.52 -13.99 -17.73
N ARG A 119 24.20 -14.96 -17.11
CA ARG A 119 24.30 -16.32 -17.66
C ARG A 119 22.92 -16.96 -17.58
N ALA A 120 22.21 -16.99 -18.70
CA ALA A 120 21.03 -17.82 -18.86
C ALA A 120 21.45 -19.29 -18.78
N SER A 121 21.17 -19.94 -17.64
CA SER A 121 21.17 -21.38 -17.51
C SER A 121 19.95 -21.92 -18.24
N LYS A 122 20.13 -22.83 -19.20
CA LYS A 122 19.03 -23.67 -19.67
C LYS A 122 18.93 -24.86 -18.72
N ASP A 123 17.87 -24.91 -17.93
CA ASP A 123 17.49 -26.16 -17.26
C ASP A 123 17.15 -27.17 -18.35
N THR A 124 18.13 -28.02 -18.66
CA THR A 124 17.94 -29.09 -19.63
C THR A 124 17.07 -30.13 -18.94
N PRO A 125 15.86 -30.43 -19.44
CA PRO A 125 15.02 -31.47 -18.86
C PRO A 125 15.81 -32.78 -18.94
N ASP A 126 15.84 -33.52 -17.84
CA ASP A 126 16.53 -34.80 -17.73
C ASP A 126 15.85 -35.82 -18.66
N LEU A 127 16.36 -35.92 -19.89
CA LEU A 127 15.91 -36.84 -20.95
C LEU A 127 16.52 -38.23 -20.76
N ALA A 128 16.59 -38.70 -19.51
CA ALA A 128 16.97 -40.06 -19.15
C ALA A 128 15.82 -40.75 -18.39
N ARG A 129 14.73 -41.03 -19.11
CA ARG A 129 13.83 -42.16 -18.84
C ARG A 129 13.59 -42.93 -20.13
#